data_AF-C0CQZ0-F1
#
_entry.id   AF-C0CQZ0-F1
#
_cell.length_a   1.000
_cell.length_b   1.000
_cell.length_c   1.000
_cell.angle_alpha   90.00
_cell.angle_beta   90.00
_cell.angle_gamma   90.00
#
_symmetry.space_group_name_H-M   'P 1'
#
loop_
_entity.id
_entity.type
_entity.pdbx_description
1 polymer ?
#
loop_
_entity_poly.entity_id
_entity_poly.type
_entity_poly.pdbx_seq_one_letter_code
_entity_poly.pdbx_strand_id
1 'polypeptide(L)'
;MITSHLNPGTEAPEEAELYKRLEGRAAKLEEEVKKLKGEPEPEPGEVTVPAWEPWDGIAQEWYSYGDVVEHNTKYWINALKDIMNTWEPGTMGVDERFWKEITKEQAEGILKGELEADEVIEQKELLI
;
A
#
# COMPACT_ATOMS: atom_id res chain seq x y z
N MET A 1 30.68 -8.16 -56.31
CA MET A 1 31.52 -7.83 -55.15
C MET A 1 30.66 -8.00 -53.92
N ILE A 2 31.05 -8.86 -52.98
CA ILE A 2 30.31 -9.04 -51.72
C ILE A 2 31.03 -8.19 -50.68
N THR A 3 30.40 -7.08 -50.28
CA THR A 3 30.91 -6.19 -49.24
C THR A 3 30.93 -6.97 -47.93
N SER A 4 32.13 -7.32 -47.49
CA SER A 4 32.37 -8.06 -46.26
C SER A 4 32.57 -7.03 -45.14
N HIS A 5 31.58 -6.80 -44.30
CA HIS A 5 31.69 -5.95 -43.11
C HIS A 5 32.45 -6.72 -42.01
N LEU A 6 33.76 -6.83 -42.20
CA LEU A 6 34.71 -7.39 -41.25
C LEU A 6 35.13 -6.27 -40.29
N ASN A 7 34.34 -6.06 -39.23
CA ASN A 7 34.72 -5.50 -37.92
C ASN A 7 33.75 -4.39 -37.41
N PRO A 8 32.81 -4.72 -36.51
CA PRO A 8 31.90 -3.73 -35.91
C PRO A 8 32.61 -2.68 -35.04
N GLY A 9 33.86 -2.91 -34.63
CA GLY A 9 34.61 -2.01 -33.75
C GLY A 9 35.07 -0.70 -34.40
N THR A 10 34.94 -0.55 -35.73
CA THR A 10 35.42 0.64 -36.48
C THR A 10 34.33 1.36 -37.27
N GLU A 11 33.12 0.82 -37.38
CA GLU A 11 32.07 1.38 -38.25
C GLU A 11 31.00 2.20 -37.49
N ALA A 12 30.82 2.02 -36.17
CA ALA A 12 29.82 2.78 -35.40
C ALA A 12 30.18 2.95 -33.90
N PRO A 13 31.07 3.90 -33.53
CA PRO A 13 31.42 4.15 -32.12
C PRO A 13 30.21 4.57 -31.26
N GLU A 14 29.20 5.16 -31.89
CA GLU A 14 27.92 5.51 -31.28
C GLU A 14 27.07 4.30 -30.85
N GLU A 15 27.16 3.18 -31.56
CA GLU A 15 26.50 1.92 -31.16
C GLU A 15 27.18 1.33 -29.94
N ALA A 16 28.52 1.35 -29.88
CA ALA A 16 29.27 0.88 -28.72
C ALA A 16 28.94 1.69 -27.45
N GLU A 17 28.79 3.02 -27.58
CA GLU A 17 28.35 3.88 -26.48
C GLU A 17 26.88 3.62 -26.08
N LEU A 18 26.01 3.34 -27.05
CA LEU A 18 24.62 2.97 -26.79
C LEU A 18 24.52 1.63 -26.05
N TYR A 19 25.32 0.63 -26.44
CA TYR A 19 25.38 -0.67 -25.76
C TYR A 19 25.85 -0.52 -24.31
N LYS A 20 26.92 0.23 -24.05
CA LYS A 20 27.37 0.52 -22.67
C LYS A 20 26.28 1.19 -21.83
N ARG A 21 25.55 2.14 -22.41
CA ARG A 21 24.44 2.83 -21.73
C ARG A 21 23.29 1.87 -21.42
N LEU A 22 22.96 0.97 -22.34
CA LEU A 22 21.93 -0.04 -22.12
C LEU A 22 22.34 -1.03 -21.04
N GLU A 23 23.58 -1.52 -21.05
CA GLU A 23 24.12 -2.38 -19.99
C GLU A 23 24.06 -1.71 -18.62
N GLY A 24 24.44 -0.42 -18.53
CA GLY A 24 24.33 0.34 -17.28
C GLY A 24 22.89 0.48 -16.77
N ARG A 25 21.91 0.66 -17.68
CA ARG A 25 20.49 0.70 -17.32
C ARG A 25 19.98 -0.68 -16.89
N ALA A 26 20.39 -1.75 -17.56
CA ALA A 26 20.03 -3.12 -17.21
C ALA A 26 20.54 -3.48 -15.81
N ALA A 27 21.81 -3.18 -15.52
CA ALA A 27 22.40 -3.41 -14.20
C ALA A 27 21.65 -2.66 -13.07
N LYS A 28 21.26 -1.40 -13.32
CA LYS A 28 20.48 -0.63 -12.35
C LYS A 28 19.08 -1.23 -12.12
N LEU A 29 18.41 -1.65 -13.20
CA LEU A 29 17.12 -2.33 -13.10
C LEU A 29 17.24 -3.67 -12.38
N GLU A 30 18.29 -4.45 -12.63
CA GLU A 30 18.54 -5.70 -11.90
C GLU A 30 18.77 -5.46 -10.40
N GLU A 31 19.46 -4.38 -10.02
CA GLU A 31 19.65 -3.98 -8.63
C GLU A 31 18.33 -3.56 -7.96
N GLU A 32 17.52 -2.75 -8.65
CA GLU A 32 16.19 -2.35 -8.18
C GLU A 32 15.25 -3.57 -8.06
N VAL A 33 15.25 -4.46 -9.05
CA VAL A 33 14.50 -5.73 -9.00
C VAL A 33 15.00 -6.62 -7.87
N LYS A 34 16.30 -6.66 -7.57
CA LYS A 34 16.84 -7.43 -6.45
C LYS A 34 16.43 -6.83 -5.10
N LYS A 35 16.34 -5.51 -4.99
CA LYS A 35 15.80 -4.82 -3.80
C LYS A 35 14.32 -5.13 -3.61
N LEU A 36 13.53 -5.06 -4.68
CA LEU A 36 12.10 -5.40 -4.67
C LEU A 36 11.84 -6.88 -4.39
N LYS A 37 12.67 -7.79 -4.93
CA LYS A 37 12.61 -9.23 -4.60
C LYS A 37 13.14 -9.58 -3.21
N GLY A 38 13.84 -8.65 -2.57
CA GLY A 38 14.36 -8.79 -1.21
C GLY A 38 13.37 -8.30 -0.15
N GLU A 39 12.33 -7.57 -0.54
CA GLU A 39 11.13 -7.44 0.28
C GLU A 39 10.44 -8.80 0.29
N PRO A 40 10.12 -9.36 1.46
CA PRO A 40 9.29 -10.55 1.50
C PRO A 40 7.99 -10.21 0.77
N GLU A 41 7.68 -10.99 -0.27
CA GLU A 41 6.34 -11.07 -0.82
C GLU A 41 5.44 -11.37 0.40
N PRO A 42 4.43 -10.53 0.71
CA PRO A 42 3.54 -10.82 1.84
C PRO A 42 3.01 -12.23 1.62
N GLU A 43 3.13 -13.10 2.63
CA GLU A 43 2.67 -14.47 2.49
C GLU A 43 1.23 -14.45 1.94
N PRO A 44 0.84 -15.33 1.01
CA PRO A 44 -0.52 -15.37 0.51
C PRO A 44 -1.47 -15.69 1.68
N GLY A 45 -2.03 -14.65 2.30
CA GLY A 45 -2.79 -14.71 3.55
C GLY A 45 -2.47 -13.60 4.56
N GLU A 46 -1.34 -12.89 4.40
CA GLU A 46 -1.00 -11.74 5.24
C GLU A 46 -1.73 -10.51 4.71
N VAL A 47 -2.89 -10.26 5.29
CA VAL A 47 -3.72 -9.10 4.95
C VAL A 47 -3.15 -7.89 5.66
N THR A 48 -2.47 -7.04 4.89
CA THR A 48 -1.90 -5.79 5.42
C THR A 48 -3.01 -4.76 5.57
N VAL A 49 -3.18 -4.25 6.80
CA VAL A 49 -4.10 -3.14 7.05
C VAL A 49 -3.54 -1.87 6.38
N PRO A 50 -4.32 -1.16 5.54
CA PRO A 50 -3.84 0.03 4.86
C PRO A 50 -3.52 1.15 5.86
N ALA A 51 -2.48 1.93 5.60
CA ALA A 51 -2.17 3.10 6.42
C ALA A 51 -3.25 4.19 6.23
N TRP A 52 -3.52 4.96 7.29
CA TRP A 52 -4.40 6.13 7.17
C TRP A 52 -3.73 7.23 6.35
N GLU A 53 -4.50 7.85 5.46
CA GLU A 53 -4.09 8.95 4.59
C GLU A 53 -4.97 10.19 4.82
N PRO A 54 -4.36 11.39 4.90
CA PRO A 54 -5.09 12.64 5.06
C PRO A 54 -5.91 12.95 3.81
N TRP A 55 -7.12 13.45 4.02
CA TRP A 55 -8.02 13.79 2.91
C TRP A 55 -7.43 14.86 1.98
N ASP A 56 -7.43 14.57 0.67
CA ASP A 56 -6.80 15.39 -0.38
C ASP A 56 -7.75 16.39 -1.07
N GLY A 57 -9.04 16.37 -0.72
CA GLY A 57 -10.07 17.22 -1.33
C GLY A 57 -10.88 16.56 -2.45
N ILE A 58 -10.60 15.31 -2.83
CA ILE A 58 -11.33 14.56 -3.85
C ILE A 58 -12.31 13.60 -3.17
N ALA A 59 -13.60 13.72 -3.50
CA ALA A 59 -14.68 13.10 -2.72
C ALA A 59 -15.08 11.68 -3.16
N GLN A 60 -14.45 11.11 -4.20
CA GLN A 60 -14.99 9.89 -4.83
C GLN A 60 -14.49 8.57 -4.22
N GLU A 61 -13.38 8.55 -3.48
CA GLU A 61 -12.74 7.31 -3.02
C GLU A 61 -12.06 7.51 -1.65
N TRP A 62 -12.84 7.77 -0.59
CA TRP A 62 -12.30 7.89 0.78
C TRP A 62 -13.04 6.99 1.77
N TYR A 63 -12.58 6.99 3.02
CA TYR A 63 -13.02 6.08 4.07
C TYR A 63 -14.54 6.07 4.26
N SER A 64 -15.12 4.91 3.98
CA SER A 64 -16.51 4.53 4.16
C SER A 64 -16.69 3.73 5.45
N TYR A 65 -17.93 3.65 5.92
CA TYR A 65 -18.25 2.90 7.14
C TYR A 65 -17.71 1.46 7.07
N GLY A 66 -17.01 1.03 8.12
CA GLY A 66 -16.39 -0.30 8.22
C GLY A 66 -14.97 -0.39 7.66
N ASP A 67 -14.47 0.65 6.97
CA ASP A 67 -13.08 0.66 6.51
C ASP A 67 -12.12 0.64 7.69
N VAL A 68 -11.04 -0.13 7.55
CA VAL A 68 -10.01 -0.25 8.58
C VAL A 68 -8.70 0.39 8.13
N VAL A 69 -8.01 1.04 9.06
CA VAL A 69 -6.74 1.71 8.81
C VAL A 69 -5.76 1.51 9.96
N GLU A 70 -4.48 1.57 9.64
CA GLU A 70 -3.40 1.69 10.62
C GLU A 70 -2.97 3.15 10.74
N HIS A 71 -2.91 3.67 11.97
CA HIS A 71 -2.42 5.00 12.27
C HIS A 71 -1.79 5.05 13.66
N ASN A 72 -0.61 5.68 13.79
CA ASN A 72 0.12 5.79 15.06
C ASN A 72 0.36 4.45 15.78
N THR A 73 0.70 3.38 15.05
CA THR A 73 0.91 2.01 15.59
C THR A 73 -0.36 1.40 16.20
N LYS A 74 -1.54 1.91 15.84
CA LYS A 74 -2.85 1.42 16.26
C LYS A 74 -3.74 1.14 15.05
N TYR A 75 -4.74 0.30 15.26
CA TYR A 75 -5.71 -0.06 14.24
C TYR A 75 -7.06 0.57 14.55
N TRP A 76 -7.72 1.05 13.51
CA TRP A 76 -8.95 1.81 13.63
C TRP A 76 -9.96 1.30 12.62
N ILE A 77 -11.23 1.26 13.01
CA ILE A 77 -12.35 1.05 12.10
C ILE A 77 -13.18 2.33 12.00
N ASN A 78 -13.58 2.68 10.79
CA ASN A 78 -14.44 3.81 10.53
C ASN A 78 -15.87 3.50 11.02
N ALA A 79 -16.29 4.19 12.07
CA ALA A 79 -17.62 4.05 12.66
C ALA A 79 -18.63 5.09 12.13
N LEU A 80 -18.18 6.01 11.27
CA LEU A 80 -19.01 7.11 10.79
C LEU A 80 -20.00 6.62 9.72
N LYS A 81 -21.29 6.68 10.04
CA LYS A 81 -22.38 6.28 9.13
C LYS A 81 -22.82 7.45 8.24
N ASP A 82 -23.32 7.11 7.05
CA ASP A 82 -23.99 7.99 6.08
C ASP A 82 -23.13 9.11 5.43
N ILE A 83 -21.95 9.40 5.98
CA ILE A 83 -21.03 10.41 5.46
C ILE A 83 -19.59 9.87 5.42
N MET A 84 -18.80 10.42 4.50
CA MET A 84 -17.38 10.11 4.33
C MET A 84 -16.58 10.57 5.55
N ASN A 85 -15.64 9.75 6.01
CA ASN A 85 -14.77 10.10 7.12
C ASN A 85 -13.47 10.73 6.63
N THR A 86 -13.32 12.04 6.88
CA THR A 86 -12.12 12.83 6.54
C THR A 86 -11.26 13.16 7.76
N TRP A 87 -11.63 12.65 8.94
CA TRP A 87 -10.97 12.97 10.20
C TRP A 87 -9.81 12.04 10.49
N GLU A 88 -8.80 12.54 11.20
CA GLU A 88 -7.64 11.76 11.63
C GLU A 88 -7.97 10.89 12.86
N PRO A 89 -7.75 9.57 12.82
CA PRO A 89 -7.96 8.69 13.95
C PRO A 89 -7.00 8.98 15.11
N GLY A 90 -7.56 9.04 16.33
CA GLY A 90 -6.80 9.28 17.57
C GLY A 90 -6.54 10.76 17.89
N THR A 91 -6.99 11.70 17.05
CA THR A 91 -6.85 13.14 17.31
C THR A 91 -7.89 13.64 18.32
N MET A 92 -7.49 14.61 19.15
CA MET A 92 -8.37 15.21 20.15
C MET A 92 -9.65 15.78 19.51
N GLY A 93 -10.82 15.33 19.99
CA GLY A 93 -12.13 15.71 19.45
C GLY A 93 -12.71 14.73 18.43
N VAL A 94 -11.92 13.75 17.99
CA VAL A 94 -12.35 12.60 17.19
C VAL A 94 -12.54 11.43 18.15
N ASP A 95 -13.79 11.02 18.34
CA ASP A 95 -14.17 9.91 19.24
C ASP A 95 -14.65 8.67 18.47
N GLU A 96 -15.11 7.66 19.19
CA GLU A 96 -15.56 6.36 18.65
C GLU A 96 -16.70 6.46 17.62
N ARG A 97 -17.37 7.61 17.48
CA ARG A 97 -18.36 7.83 16.42
C ARG A 97 -17.73 8.03 15.05
N PHE A 98 -16.44 8.35 15.01
CA PHE A 98 -15.66 8.54 13.78
C PHE A 98 -14.73 7.34 13.57
N TRP A 99 -13.88 7.07 14.56
CA TRP A 99 -12.90 6.00 14.51
C TRP A 99 -12.92 5.25 15.84
N LYS A 100 -13.18 3.94 15.78
CA LYS A 100 -13.06 3.05 16.94
C LYS A 100 -11.72 2.33 16.89
N GLU A 101 -10.97 2.38 17.98
CA GLU A 101 -9.73 1.61 18.12
C GLU A 101 -10.06 0.11 18.20
N ILE A 102 -9.36 -0.70 17.41
CA ILE A 102 -9.55 -2.15 17.32
C ILE A 102 -8.20 -2.87 17.40
N THR A 103 -8.23 -4.18 17.60
CA THR A 103 -6.99 -4.98 17.56
C THR A 103 -6.56 -5.28 16.13
N LYS A 104 -5.29 -5.67 15.96
CA LYS A 104 -4.75 -6.09 14.65
C LYS A 104 -5.55 -7.26 14.08
N GLU A 105 -5.89 -8.22 14.93
CA GLU A 105 -6.66 -9.42 14.56
C GLU A 105 -8.06 -9.06 14.09
N GLN A 106 -8.71 -8.06 14.72
CA GLN A 106 -10.01 -7.57 14.28
C GLN A 106 -9.91 -6.88 12.92
N ALA A 107 -8.89 -6.04 12.72
CA ALA A 107 -8.69 -5.34 11.45
C ALA A 107 -8.43 -6.31 10.30
N GLU A 108 -7.55 -7.29 10.51
CA GLU A 108 -7.30 -8.35 9.54
C GLU A 108 -8.53 -9.23 9.31
N GLY A 109 -9.27 -9.58 10.36
CA GLY A 109 -10.50 -10.38 10.25
C GLY A 109 -11.57 -9.69 9.41
N ILE A 110 -11.74 -8.37 9.55
CA ILE A 110 -12.65 -7.59 8.72
C ILE A 110 -12.19 -7.59 7.26
N LEU A 111 -10.90 -7.35 7.00
CA LEU A 111 -10.37 -7.35 5.64
C LEU A 111 -10.39 -8.74 4.97
N LYS A 112 -10.30 -9.81 5.77
CA LYS A 112 -10.46 -11.21 5.32
C LYS A 112 -11.94 -11.59 5.10
N GLY A 113 -12.89 -10.77 5.56
CA GLY A 113 -14.32 -11.09 5.56
C GLY A 113 -14.71 -12.17 6.59
N GLU A 114 -13.87 -12.37 7.61
CA GLU A 114 -14.11 -13.30 8.72
C GLU A 114 -14.90 -12.64 9.87
N LEU A 115 -14.85 -11.30 9.96
CA LEU A 115 -15.55 -10.49 10.94
C LEU A 115 -16.35 -9.39 10.25
N GLU A 116 -17.56 -9.13 10.76
CA GLU A 116 -18.40 -8.06 10.26
C GLU A 116 -18.09 -6.74 10.98
N ALA A 117 -18.01 -5.64 10.23
CA ALA A 117 -17.71 -4.32 10.78
C ALA A 117 -18.71 -3.90 11.87
N ASP A 118 -19.99 -4.21 11.69
CA ASP A 118 -21.04 -3.91 12.67
C ASP A 118 -20.81 -4.63 14.00
N GLU A 119 -20.37 -5.89 13.99
CA GLU A 119 -20.10 -6.64 15.22
C GLU A 119 -18.95 -6.01 16.00
N VAL A 120 -17.89 -5.59 15.30
CA VAL A 120 -16.72 -4.97 15.93
C VAL A 120 -17.05 -3.56 16.43
N ILE A 121 -17.84 -2.78 15.70
CA ILE A 121 -18.25 -1.43 16.10
C ILE A 121 -19.24 -1.48 17.28
N GLU A 122 -20.22 -2.37 17.24
CA GLU A 122 -21.28 -2.49 18.24
C GLU A 122 -20.90 -3.31 19.47
N GLN A 123 -19.74 -3.96 19.49
CA GLN A 123 -19.13 -4.52 20.71
C GLN A 123 -18.95 -3.40 21.74
N LYS A 124 -19.99 -3.19 22.55
CA LYS A 124 -19.91 -2.49 23.82
C LYS A 124 -19.24 -3.45 24.78
N GLU A 125 -18.14 -3.02 25.38
CA GLU A 125 -17.65 -3.66 26.59
C GLU A 125 -18.83 -3.73 27.57
N LEU A 126 -19.32 -4.95 27.82
CA LEU A 126 -20.19 -5.25 28.94
C LEU A 126 -19.34 -5.06 30.20
N LEU A 127 -19.20 -3.81 30.63
CA LEU A 127 -18.73 -3.44 31.96
C LEU A 127 -19.81 -3.90 32.94
N ILE A 128 -19.59 -5.09 33.52
CA ILE A 128 -20.26 -5.59 34.73
C ILE A 128 -19.64 -4.89 35.95
#